data_AF-A0A2H5ZYB4-F1
#
_entry.id   AF-A0A2H5ZYB4-F1
#
_cell.length_a   1.000
_cell.length_b   1.000
_cell.length_c   1.000
_cell.angle_alpha   90.00
_cell.angle_beta   90.00
_cell.angle_gamma   90.00
#
_symmetry.space_group_name_H-M   'P 1'
#
loop_
_entity.id
_entity.type
_entity.pdbx_description
1 polymer ?
#
loop_
_entity_poly.entity_id
_entity_poly.type
_entity_poly.pdbx_seq_one_letter_code
_entity_poly.pdbx_strand_id
1 'polypeptide(L)'
;MKRADLVNCPRCGRLSATLVRGQCGECLRQEHAQLRRVQALLADRGALPAEEIAAEVGVPVERVLRWLRDGRLFATGETVRCRRCGRPVRFGVVCAPCRVELAVALRALQKGLRSAAQPAPAVRRRRVRREAPKGRFDLW
;
A
#
# COMPACT_ATOMS: atom_id res chain seq x y z
N MET A 1 -19.17 28.87 6.65
CA MET A 1 -19.60 27.51 6.28
C MET A 1 -18.72 27.02 5.14
N LYS A 2 -17.96 25.92 5.29
CA LYS A 2 -17.20 25.34 4.18
C LYS A 2 -18.21 24.77 3.16
N ARG A 3 -18.17 25.26 1.92
CA ARG A 3 -18.92 24.66 0.81
C ARG A 3 -18.40 23.24 0.61
N ALA A 4 -19.29 22.26 0.61
CA ALA A 4 -18.95 20.91 0.24
C ALA A 4 -18.88 20.87 -1.30
N ASP A 5 -17.66 20.78 -1.82
CA ASP A 5 -17.46 20.64 -3.26
C ASP A 5 -18.01 19.28 -3.70
N LEU A 6 -19.11 19.32 -4.44
CA LEU A 6 -19.74 18.11 -4.98
C LEU A 6 -18.94 17.65 -6.19
N VAL A 7 -18.54 16.39 -6.16
CA VAL A 7 -17.72 15.76 -7.21
C VAL A 7 -18.56 14.70 -7.93
N ASN A 8 -18.46 14.63 -9.25
CA ASN A 8 -19.10 13.57 -10.02
C ASN A 8 -18.36 12.24 -9.88
N CYS A 9 -19.09 11.16 -9.64
CA CYS A 9 -18.55 9.82 -9.64
C CYS A 9 -18.10 9.43 -11.07
N PRO A 10 -16.84 9.06 -11.31
CA PRO A 10 -16.37 8.66 -12.64
C PRO A 10 -16.98 7.35 -13.14
N ARG A 11 -17.65 6.58 -12.26
CA ARG A 11 -18.25 5.29 -12.59
C ARG A 11 -19.71 5.39 -13.02
N CYS A 12 -20.49 6.25 -12.37
CA CYS A 12 -21.93 6.36 -12.61
C CYS A 12 -22.43 7.79 -12.87
N GLY A 13 -21.54 8.78 -12.85
CA GLY A 13 -21.88 10.20 -13.06
C GLY A 13 -22.61 10.88 -11.91
N ARG A 14 -23.00 10.16 -10.84
CA ARG A 14 -23.74 10.76 -9.72
C ARG A 14 -22.87 11.72 -8.90
N LEU A 15 -23.45 12.85 -8.51
CA LEU A 15 -22.85 13.82 -7.59
C LEU A 15 -22.67 13.20 -6.20
N SER A 16 -21.49 13.40 -5.62
CA SER A 16 -21.14 12.92 -4.29
C SER A 16 -20.21 13.92 -3.60
N ALA A 17 -20.39 14.13 -2.30
CA ALA A 17 -19.51 15.00 -1.52
C ALA A 17 -18.10 14.41 -1.35
N THR A 18 -17.96 13.08 -1.39
CA THR A 18 -16.68 12.38 -1.20
C THR A 18 -16.62 11.14 -2.07
N LEU A 19 -15.48 10.95 -2.75
CA LEU A 19 -15.16 9.70 -3.44
C LEU A 19 -14.28 8.82 -2.55
N VAL A 20 -14.62 7.55 -2.42
CA VAL A 20 -13.84 6.56 -1.68
C VAL A 20 -13.27 5.58 -2.69
N ARG A 21 -11.94 5.42 -2.72
CA ARG A 21 -11.23 4.61 -3.74
C ARG A 21 -11.61 5.02 -5.18
N GLY A 22 -11.85 6.31 -5.40
CA GLY A 22 -12.20 6.87 -6.71
C GLY A 22 -13.65 6.66 -7.15
N GLN A 23 -14.56 6.22 -6.28
CA GLN A 23 -15.98 6.02 -6.62
C GLN A 23 -16.91 6.46 -5.49
N CYS A 24 -18.17 6.73 -5.81
CA CYS A 24 -19.18 7.10 -4.81
C CYS A 24 -19.56 5.88 -3.94
N GLY A 25 -20.19 6.16 -2.80
CA GLY A 25 -20.60 5.11 -1.86
C GLY A 25 -21.54 4.06 -2.46
N GLU A 26 -22.40 4.43 -3.41
CA GLU A 26 -23.31 3.49 -4.07
C GLU A 26 -22.56 2.51 -4.98
N CYS A 27 -21.65 3.01 -5.83
CA CYS A 27 -20.81 2.14 -6.66
C CYS A 27 -19.93 1.21 -5.80
N LEU A 28 -19.44 1.69 -4.66
CA LEU A 28 -18.68 0.88 -3.72
C LEU A 28 -19.53 -0.24 -3.09
N ARG A 29 -20.78 0.05 -2.70
CA ARG A 29 -21.71 -0.97 -2.20
C ARG A 29 -21.99 -2.03 -3.25
N GLN A 30 -22.26 -1.63 -4.49
CA GLN A 30 -22.49 -2.57 -5.60
C GLN A 30 -21.27 -3.44 -5.86
N GLU A 31 -20.06 -2.86 -5.84
CA GLU A 31 -18.83 -3.63 -6.00
C GLU A 31 -18.65 -4.66 -4.88
N HIS A 32 -18.92 -4.27 -3.63
CA HIS A 32 -18.86 -5.20 -2.50
C HIS A 32 -19.90 -6.32 -2.60
N ALA A 33 -21.12 -6.01 -3.06
CA ALA A 33 -22.17 -7.01 -3.26
C ALA A 33 -21.76 -8.04 -4.32
N GLN A 34 -21.19 -7.58 -5.45
CA GLN A 34 -20.67 -8.47 -6.48
C GLN A 34 -19.52 -9.35 -5.96
N LEU A 35 -18.58 -8.76 -5.21
CA LEU A 35 -17.48 -9.50 -4.61
C LEU A 35 -17.98 -10.61 -3.66
N ARG A 36 -19.01 -10.33 -2.86
CA ARG A 36 -19.64 -11.35 -1.99
C ARG A 36 -20.24 -12.50 -2.79
N ARG A 37 -20.89 -12.21 -3.92
CA ARG A 37 -21.43 -13.27 -4.81
C ARG A 37 -20.33 -14.16 -5.37
N VAL A 38 -19.21 -13.56 -5.80
CA VAL A 38 -18.04 -14.35 -6.26
C VAL A 38 -17.49 -15.21 -5.13
N GLN A 39 -17.37 -14.67 -3.92
CA GLN A 39 -16.86 -15.44 -2.77
C GLN A 39 -17.76 -16.62 -2.42
N ALA A 40 -19.09 -16.44 -2.48
CA ALA A 40 -20.05 -17.54 -2.31
C ALA A 40 -19.87 -18.61 -3.38
N LEU A 41 -19.79 -18.20 -4.67
CA LEU A 41 -19.57 -19.11 -5.78
C LEU A 41 -18.27 -19.94 -5.60
N LEU A 42 -17.18 -19.30 -5.19
CA LEU A 42 -15.90 -19.97 -4.95
C LEU A 42 -15.90 -20.85 -3.69
N ALA A 43 -16.74 -20.55 -2.71
CA ALA A 43 -16.92 -21.40 -1.53
C ALA A 43 -17.69 -22.67 -1.90
N ASP A 44 -18.69 -22.57 -2.77
CA ASP A 44 -19.56 -23.69 -3.15
C ASP A 44 -18.91 -24.62 -4.19
N ARG A 45 -18.31 -24.06 -5.24
CA ARG A 45 -17.71 -24.84 -6.35
C ARG A 45 -16.20 -25.02 -6.23
N GLY A 46 -15.56 -24.31 -5.30
CA GLY A 46 -14.11 -24.23 -5.22
C GLY A 46 -13.53 -23.20 -6.19
N ALA A 47 -12.22 -23.29 -6.40
CA ALA A 47 -11.53 -22.32 -7.21
C ALA A 47 -11.82 -22.53 -8.72
N LEU A 48 -12.22 -21.47 -9.41
CA LEU A 48 -12.61 -21.44 -10.84
C LEU A 48 -11.75 -20.43 -11.64
N PRO A 49 -11.68 -20.56 -12.99
CA PRO A 49 -11.03 -19.56 -13.84
C PRO A 49 -11.78 -18.23 -13.87
N ALA A 50 -11.05 -17.14 -14.12
CA ALA A 50 -11.59 -15.77 -14.05
C ALA A 50 -12.74 -15.51 -15.05
N GLU A 51 -12.71 -16.15 -16.21
CA GLU A 51 -13.71 -16.03 -17.27
C GLU A 51 -15.05 -16.65 -16.86
N GLU A 52 -15.01 -17.82 -16.22
CA GLU A 52 -16.19 -18.52 -15.73
C GLU A 52 -16.84 -17.76 -14.56
N ILE A 53 -16.01 -17.25 -13.63
CA ILE A 53 -16.47 -16.37 -12.54
C ILE A 53 -17.19 -15.14 -13.10
N ALA A 54 -16.63 -14.54 -14.15
CA ALA A 54 -17.18 -13.35 -14.80
C ALA A 54 -18.54 -13.65 -15.44
N ALA A 55 -18.67 -14.79 -16.12
CA ALA A 55 -19.91 -15.25 -16.75
C ALA A 55 -21.02 -15.54 -15.73
N GLU A 56 -20.70 -16.30 -14.67
CA GLU A 56 -21.67 -16.71 -13.63
C GLU A 56 -22.17 -15.51 -12.80
N VAL A 57 -21.28 -14.60 -12.40
CA VAL A 57 -21.66 -13.46 -11.55
C VAL A 57 -22.16 -12.26 -12.37
N GLY A 58 -21.98 -12.28 -13.69
CA GLY A 58 -22.37 -11.19 -14.58
C GLY A 58 -21.54 -9.93 -14.39
N VAL A 59 -20.21 -10.10 -14.23
CA VAL A 59 -19.27 -8.99 -14.06
C VAL A 59 -18.19 -9.02 -15.15
N PRO A 60 -17.61 -7.87 -15.53
CA PRO A 60 -16.51 -7.86 -16.51
C PRO A 60 -15.29 -8.65 -16.01
N VAL A 61 -14.62 -9.36 -16.91
CA VAL A 61 -13.42 -10.17 -16.60
C VAL A 61 -12.33 -9.32 -15.97
N GLU A 62 -12.16 -8.08 -16.42
CA GLU A 62 -11.19 -7.13 -15.87
C GLU A 62 -11.44 -6.84 -14.38
N ARG A 63 -12.70 -6.89 -13.95
CA ARG A 63 -13.08 -6.70 -12.54
C ARG A 63 -12.63 -7.89 -11.70
N VAL A 64 -12.83 -9.10 -12.20
CA VAL A 64 -12.37 -10.33 -11.54
C VAL A 64 -10.85 -10.36 -11.44
N LEU A 65 -10.15 -10.06 -12.56
CA LEU A 65 -8.70 -9.95 -12.59
C LEU A 65 -8.16 -8.90 -11.61
N ARG A 66 -8.86 -7.75 -11.46
CA ARG A 66 -8.51 -6.74 -10.47
C ARG A 66 -8.63 -7.28 -9.05
N TRP A 67 -9.71 -7.98 -8.72
CA TRP A 67 -9.88 -8.57 -7.40
C TRP A 67 -8.84 -9.66 -7.08
N LEU A 68 -8.41 -10.43 -8.09
CA LEU A 68 -7.31 -11.39 -7.96
C LEU A 68 -5.96 -10.68 -7.70
N ARG A 69 -5.69 -9.57 -8.39
CA ARG A 69 -4.48 -8.75 -8.15
C ARG A 69 -4.49 -8.08 -6.78
N ASP A 70 -5.66 -7.61 -6.33
CA ASP A 70 -5.86 -7.02 -5.02
C ASP A 70 -5.76 -8.06 -3.88
N GLY A 71 -5.73 -9.36 -4.21
CA GLY A 71 -5.69 -10.45 -3.23
C GLY A 71 -7.00 -10.63 -2.47
N ARG A 72 -8.13 -10.17 -3.03
CA ARG A 72 -9.47 -10.31 -2.44
C ARG A 72 -10.16 -11.62 -2.78
N LEU A 73 -9.65 -12.34 -3.78
CA LEU A 73 -10.15 -13.62 -4.28
C LEU A 73 -8.99 -14.58 -4.49
N PHE A 74 -9.31 -15.88 -4.45
CA PHE A 74 -8.42 -16.97 -4.83
C PHE A 74 -9.07 -17.74 -5.98
N ALA A 75 -8.49 -17.70 -7.17
CA ALA A 75 -8.96 -18.45 -8.35
C ALA A 75 -7.99 -19.60 -8.68
N THR A 76 -8.50 -20.59 -9.41
CA THR A 76 -7.66 -21.58 -10.10
C THR A 76 -7.35 -21.06 -11.50
N GLY A 77 -6.18 -21.41 -11.99
CA GLY A 77 -5.68 -20.95 -13.29
C GLY A 77 -4.59 -19.90 -13.16
N GLU A 78 -3.61 -20.03 -14.06
CA GLU A 78 -2.44 -19.17 -14.18
C GLU A 78 -2.76 -17.82 -14.86
N THR A 79 -3.85 -17.18 -14.47
CA THR A 79 -4.36 -15.98 -15.16
C THR A 79 -3.59 -14.71 -14.83
N VAL A 80 -2.98 -14.65 -13.64
CA VAL A 80 -2.18 -13.50 -13.22
C VAL A 80 -0.70 -13.84 -13.31
N ARG A 81 0.11 -12.94 -13.88
CA ARG A 81 1.57 -13.07 -13.96
C ARG A 81 2.25 -12.12 -12.99
N CYS A 82 3.34 -12.58 -12.38
CA CYS A 82 4.17 -11.79 -11.49
C CYS A 82 4.76 -10.60 -12.26
N ARG A 83 4.53 -9.37 -11.80
CA ARG A 83 5.05 -8.17 -12.46
C ARG A 83 6.58 -8.08 -12.46
N ARG A 84 7.26 -8.80 -11.56
CA ARG A 84 8.72 -8.79 -11.42
C ARG A 84 9.42 -9.87 -12.23
N CYS A 85 8.90 -11.10 -12.23
CA CYS A 85 9.58 -12.26 -12.85
C CYS A 85 8.74 -13.00 -13.90
N GLY A 86 7.51 -12.56 -14.16
CA GLY A 86 6.64 -13.15 -15.18
C GLY A 86 6.00 -14.50 -14.83
N ARG A 87 6.41 -15.16 -13.73
CA ARG A 87 5.84 -16.44 -13.30
C ARG A 87 4.33 -16.35 -13.02
N PRO A 88 3.57 -17.40 -13.31
CA PRO A 88 2.15 -17.44 -12.98
C PRO A 88 1.92 -17.38 -11.47
N VAL A 89 0.90 -16.66 -11.07
CA VAL A 89 0.49 -16.45 -9.68
C VAL A 89 -1.01 -16.69 -9.55
N ARG A 90 -1.39 -17.41 -8.49
CA ARG A 90 -2.79 -17.66 -8.15
C ARG A 90 -3.52 -16.38 -7.72
N PHE A 91 -2.80 -15.46 -7.09
CA PHE A 91 -3.31 -14.17 -6.62
C PHE A 91 -2.15 -13.20 -6.35
N GLY A 92 -2.46 -11.90 -6.31
CA GLY A 92 -1.52 -10.84 -6.01
C GLY A 92 -0.73 -10.30 -7.20
N VAL A 93 0.07 -9.27 -6.95
CA VAL A 93 0.87 -8.56 -7.97
C VAL A 93 2.23 -9.22 -8.20
N VAL A 94 2.78 -9.88 -7.18
CA VAL A 94 4.09 -10.54 -7.19
C VAL A 94 3.98 -11.94 -6.60
N CYS A 95 4.79 -12.87 -7.11
CA CYS A 95 4.82 -14.23 -6.59
C CYS A 95 5.45 -14.32 -5.20
N ALA A 96 5.13 -15.40 -4.48
CA ALA A 96 5.64 -15.67 -3.15
C ALA A 96 7.18 -15.49 -3.01
N PRO A 97 8.03 -16.05 -3.89
CA PRO A 97 9.48 -15.87 -3.77
C PRO A 97 9.90 -14.41 -3.98
N CYS A 98 9.38 -13.73 -5.02
CA CYS A 98 9.67 -12.32 -5.24
C CYS A 98 9.23 -11.43 -4.07
N ARG A 99 8.13 -11.77 -3.40
CA ARG A 99 7.65 -11.06 -2.21
C ARG A 99 8.62 -11.19 -1.05
N VAL A 100 9.17 -12.38 -0.83
CA VAL A 100 10.16 -12.62 0.24
C VAL A 100 11.44 -11.82 -0.03
N GLU A 101 11.99 -11.91 -1.24
CA GLU A 101 13.17 -11.15 -1.63
C GLU A 101 12.97 -9.64 -1.46
N LEU A 102 11.81 -9.12 -1.89
CA LEU A 102 11.51 -7.69 -1.78
C LEU A 102 11.42 -7.26 -0.30
N ALA A 103 10.82 -8.09 0.55
CA ALA A 103 10.74 -7.82 1.99
C ALA A 103 12.13 -7.82 2.65
N VAL A 104 13.03 -8.71 2.23
CA VAL A 104 14.43 -8.73 2.71
C VAL A 104 15.16 -7.46 2.28
N ALA A 105 15.07 -7.08 1.00
CA ALA A 105 15.69 -5.87 0.47
C ALA A 105 15.16 -4.60 1.18
N LEU A 106 13.84 -4.50 1.39
CA LEU A 106 13.23 -3.38 2.12
C LEU A 106 13.73 -3.29 3.56
N ARG A 107 13.85 -4.41 4.27
CA ARG A 107 14.39 -4.44 5.65
C ARG A 107 15.86 -4.01 5.69
N ALA A 108 16.67 -4.44 4.72
CA ALA A 108 18.07 -4.03 4.62
C ALA A 108 18.19 -2.51 4.39
N LEU A 109 17.41 -1.96 3.46
CA LEU A 109 17.36 -0.52 3.20
C LEU A 109 16.89 0.26 4.43
N GLN A 110 15.84 -0.18 5.11
CA GLN A 110 15.35 0.46 6.33
C GLN A 110 16.41 0.49 7.44
N LYS A 111 17.22 -0.58 7.59
CA LYS A 111 18.34 -0.59 8.54
C LYS A 111 19.41 0.43 8.14
N GLY A 112 19.79 0.47 6.86
CA GLY A 112 20.77 1.43 6.34
C GLY A 112 20.36 2.89 6.54
N LEU A 113 19.08 3.20 6.26
CA LEU A 113 18.51 4.53 6.50
C LEU A 113 18.50 4.90 7.99
N ARG A 114 18.20 3.95 8.89
CA ARG A 114 18.23 4.17 10.35
C ARG A 114 19.65 4.35 10.87
N SER A 115 20.63 3.62 10.36
CA SER A 115 22.03 3.79 10.75
C SER A 115 22.62 5.11 10.27
N ALA A 116 22.18 5.63 9.12
CA ALA A 116 22.60 6.93 8.61
C ALA A 116 21.96 8.12 9.36
N ALA A 117 20.82 7.88 10.04
CA ALA A 117 20.11 8.90 10.81
C ALA A 117 20.61 9.07 12.25
N GLN A 118 21.71 8.42 12.65
CA GLN A 118 22.28 8.63 13.99
C GLN A 118 22.80 10.07 14.10
N PRO A 119 22.35 10.86 15.09
CA PRO A 119 22.87 12.22 15.27
C PRO A 119 24.36 12.15 15.55
N ALA A 120 25.14 13.05 14.92
CA ALA A 120 26.58 13.14 15.10
C ALA A 120 26.93 13.14 16.60
N PRO A 121 27.99 12.42 17.02
CA PRO A 121 28.34 12.30 18.43
C PRO A 121 28.55 13.70 19.03
N ALA A 122 27.95 13.94 20.20
CA ALA A 122 28.04 15.22 20.89
C ALA A 122 29.52 15.56 21.16
N VAL A 123 30.04 16.56 20.45
CA VAL A 123 31.42 17.03 20.61
C VAL A 123 31.56 17.58 22.02
N ARG A 124 32.28 16.84 22.89
CA ARG A 124 32.60 17.30 24.25
C ARG A 124 33.48 18.54 24.14
N ARG A 125 32.92 19.73 24.38
CA ARG A 125 33.71 20.96 24.47
C ARG A 125 34.68 20.82 25.64
N ARG A 126 35.98 20.72 25.34
CA ARG A 126 37.04 20.68 26.33
C ARG A 126 36.97 21.99 27.11
N ARG A 127 36.68 21.92 28.41
CA ARG A 127 36.65 23.10 29.27
C ARG A 127 38.08 23.60 29.40
N VAL A 128 38.45 24.63 28.63
CA VAL A 128 39.75 25.27 28.78
C VAL A 128 39.72 25.98 30.13
N ARG A 129 40.55 25.52 31.07
CA ARG A 129 40.73 26.17 32.37
C ARG A 129 41.40 27.51 32.11
N ARG A 130 40.65 28.61 32.21
CA ARG A 130 41.22 29.96 32.15
C ARG A 130 41.95 30.20 33.46
N GLU A 131 43.27 30.26 33.42
CA GLU A 131 44.06 30.75 34.55
C GLU A 131 43.80 32.24 34.74
N ALA A 132 43.64 32.65 36.00
CA ALA A 132 43.46 34.05 36.35
C ALA A 132 44.76 34.81 36.03
N PRO A 133 44.70 35.93 35.30
CA PRO A 133 45.88 36.75 35.05
C PRO A 133 46.42 37.25 36.40
N LYS A 134 47.71 36.97 36.67
CA LYS A 134 48.40 37.49 37.86
C LYS A 134 48.76 38.95 37.60
N GLY A 135 48.12 39.86 38.32
CA GLY A 135 48.43 41.28 38.26
C GLY A 135 47.35 42.13 38.91
N ARG A 136 47.38 42.23 40.24
CA ARG A 136 46.67 43.26 40.99
C ARG A 136 47.49 44.54 40.87
N PHE A 137 47.13 45.41 39.94
CA PHE A 137 47.60 46.80 39.93
C PHE A 137 46.51 47.62 40.63
N ASP A 138 46.69 47.83 41.92
CA ASP A 138 45.84 48.72 42.72
C ASP A 138 46.18 50.17 42.31
N LEU A 139 45.24 50.84 41.62
CA LEU A 139 45.30 52.28 41.34
C LEU A 139 44.13 52.96 42.05
N TRP A 140 44.52 53.70 43.10
CA TRP A 140 43.77 54.64 43.95
C TRP A 140 42.80 54.07 44.97
#